data_AF-A0A430EJE7-F1
#
_entry.id   AF-A0A430EJE7-F1
#
_cell.length_a   1.000
_cell.length_b   1.000
_cell.length_c   1.000
_cell.angle_alpha   90.00
_cell.angle_beta   90.00
_cell.angle_gamma   90.00
#
_symmetry.space_group_name_H-M   'P 1'
#
loop_
_entity.id
_entity.type
_entity.pdbx_description
1 polymer ?
#
loop_
_entity_poly.entity_id
_entity_poly.type
_entity_poly.pdbx_seq_one_letter_code
_entity_poly.pdbx_strand_id
1 'polypeptide(L)'
;MMLDFVLPTGEVAGFAVTCDPDAPSISICRRRSDGSEEVCWTDRCGSGDDAEALCAWLQTDEAQLRLFGRMALRLGKEIAGRVIRAAAADAAAERREMEEAEADLERRESEIKLWKSGPRATRPSLGLQRGCDQTPFWQMRFDARWERDRVADWLMHQADRYAEFVSLQMTNGSLQLEREILAGMRNDEAAAKRRGIATGGRRPLRFWRGE
;
A
#
# COMPACT_ATOMS: atom_id res chain seq x y z
N MET A 1 -7.32 -51.89 32.22
CA MET A 1 -6.10 -52.24 31.48
C MET A 1 -5.45 -50.92 31.09
N MET A 2 -4.47 -50.48 31.86
CA MET A 2 -3.79 -49.19 31.68
C MET A 2 -2.63 -49.48 30.71
N LEU A 3 -2.73 -49.00 29.46
CA LEU A 3 -1.64 -49.11 28.49
C LEU A 3 -0.63 -48.00 28.79
N ASP A 4 0.46 -48.36 29.45
CA ASP A 4 1.63 -47.52 29.58
C ASP A 4 2.25 -47.31 28.18
N PHE A 5 1.95 -46.18 27.58
CA PHE A 5 2.59 -45.72 26.35
C PHE A 5 3.98 -45.17 26.70
N VAL A 6 4.96 -46.08 26.81
CA VAL A 6 6.37 -45.70 26.90
C VAL A 6 6.79 -45.20 25.51
N LEU A 7 6.75 -43.89 25.31
CA LEU A 7 7.27 -43.25 24.11
C LEU A 7 8.81 -43.24 24.16
N PRO A 8 9.51 -43.52 23.05
CA PRO A 8 10.93 -43.25 22.96
C PRO A 8 11.12 -41.72 22.99
N THR A 9 11.53 -41.19 24.14
CA THR A 9 12.06 -39.83 24.28
C THR A 9 13.45 -39.78 23.66
N GLY A 10 13.52 -39.99 22.35
CA GLY A 10 14.68 -39.61 21.56
C GLY A 10 14.76 -38.09 21.57
N GLU A 11 15.82 -37.54 22.16
CA GLU A 11 16.08 -36.12 22.22
C GLU A 11 16.13 -35.56 20.79
N VAL A 12 15.22 -34.64 20.48
CA VAL A 12 15.12 -34.06 19.12
C VAL A 12 16.17 -32.97 18.99
N ALA A 13 17.14 -33.17 18.09
CA ALA A 13 18.21 -32.21 17.84
C ALA A 13 17.72 -30.98 17.06
N GLY A 14 16.67 -31.14 16.23
CA GLY A 14 16.05 -30.04 15.50
C GLY A 14 15.05 -30.49 14.45
N PHE A 15 14.42 -29.52 13.80
CA PHE A 15 13.60 -29.72 12.60
C PHE A 15 14.18 -28.92 11.44
N ALA A 16 14.06 -29.45 10.23
CA ALA A 16 14.44 -28.81 8.99
C ALA A 16 13.29 -28.94 8.00
N VAL A 17 13.21 -28.01 7.04
CA VAL A 17 12.29 -28.11 5.90
C VAL A 17 13.11 -28.22 4.63
N THR A 18 12.71 -29.15 3.77
CA THR A 18 13.29 -29.36 2.44
C THR A 18 12.23 -29.15 1.38
N CYS A 19 12.64 -28.55 0.27
CA CYS A 19 11.82 -28.39 -0.93
C CYS A 19 12.48 -29.17 -2.05
N ASP A 20 11.71 -29.96 -2.77
CA ASP A 20 12.12 -30.59 -4.02
C ASP A 20 11.58 -29.72 -5.18
N PRO A 21 12.43 -29.01 -5.91
CA PRO A 21 11.99 -28.17 -7.03
C PRO A 21 11.60 -29.01 -8.26
N ASP A 22 12.14 -30.23 -8.40
CA ASP A 22 11.86 -31.13 -9.53
C ASP A 22 10.56 -31.92 -9.33
N ALA A 23 10.14 -32.09 -8.07
CA ALA A 23 8.84 -32.62 -7.70
C ALA A 23 8.19 -31.68 -6.68
N PRO A 24 7.21 -30.83 -7.06
CA PRO A 24 6.72 -29.70 -6.26
C PRO A 24 6.15 -30.17 -4.92
N SER A 25 7.03 -30.32 -3.95
CA SER A 25 6.75 -30.99 -2.70
C SER A 25 7.68 -30.48 -1.62
N ILE A 26 7.14 -30.46 -0.41
CA ILE A 26 7.81 -29.94 0.76
C ILE A 26 7.78 -31.02 1.82
N SER A 27 8.88 -31.16 2.54
CA SER A 27 8.96 -32.07 3.68
C SER A 27 9.50 -31.36 4.91
N ILE A 28 8.90 -31.65 6.06
CA ILE A 28 9.47 -31.32 7.37
C ILE A 28 10.18 -32.58 7.88
N CYS A 29 11.47 -32.46 8.09
CA CYS A 29 12.35 -33.51 8.59
C CYS A 29 12.70 -33.24 10.05
N ARG A 30 12.70 -34.29 10.87
CA ARG A 30 13.28 -34.27 12.22
C ARG A 30 14.69 -34.81 12.17
N ARG A 31 15.64 -34.09 12.77
CA ARG A 31 16.98 -34.61 13.04
C ARG A 31 17.05 -35.20 14.44
N ARG A 32 17.49 -36.44 14.54
CA ARG A 32 17.74 -37.14 15.81
C ARG A 32 19.15 -36.83 16.33
N SER A 33 19.40 -37.11 17.61
CA SER A 33 20.71 -36.91 18.24
C SER A 33 21.84 -37.76 17.65
N ASP A 34 21.50 -38.88 17.00
CA ASP A 34 22.44 -39.74 16.24
C ASP A 34 22.77 -39.20 14.84
N GLY A 35 22.22 -38.04 14.46
CA GLY A 35 22.41 -37.42 13.15
C GLY A 35 21.49 -37.95 12.05
N SER A 36 20.65 -38.96 12.33
CA SER A 36 19.67 -39.46 11.36
C SER A 36 18.52 -38.47 11.14
N GLU A 37 17.99 -38.45 9.92
CA GLU A 37 16.85 -37.62 9.54
C GLU A 37 15.62 -38.47 9.25
N GLU A 38 14.47 -38.00 9.73
CA GLU A 38 13.19 -38.67 9.55
C GLU A 38 12.13 -37.69 9.05
N VAL A 39 11.50 -38.04 7.94
CA VAL A 39 10.41 -37.26 7.35
C VAL A 39 9.16 -37.35 8.22
N CYS A 40 8.85 -36.26 8.91
CA CYS A 40 7.70 -36.16 9.81
C CYS A 40 6.43 -35.80 9.06
N TRP A 41 6.56 -34.99 8.01
CA TRP A 41 5.45 -34.54 7.17
C TRP A 41 5.97 -34.29 5.76
N THR A 42 5.13 -34.59 4.76
CA THR A 42 5.37 -34.26 3.36
C THR A 42 4.05 -33.85 2.76
N ASP A 43 4.08 -32.85 1.89
CA ASP A 43 2.92 -32.44 1.11
C ASP A 43 3.32 -32.11 -0.33
N ARG A 44 2.37 -32.29 -1.25
CA ARG A 44 2.53 -31.92 -2.66
C ARG A 44 1.86 -30.58 -2.91
N CYS A 45 2.56 -29.71 -3.60
CA CYS A 45 2.09 -28.39 -3.99
C CYS A 45 1.59 -28.41 -5.43
N GLY A 46 0.78 -27.41 -5.79
CA GLY A 46 0.24 -27.27 -7.14
C GLY A 46 1.29 -26.85 -8.17
N SER A 47 2.33 -26.14 -7.71
CA SER A 47 3.44 -25.65 -8.52
C SER A 47 4.75 -25.65 -7.74
N GLY A 48 5.88 -25.48 -8.45
CA GLY A 48 7.20 -25.28 -7.83
C GLY A 48 7.22 -23.99 -7.00
N ASP A 49 6.69 -22.90 -7.54
CA ASP A 49 6.60 -21.59 -6.84
C ASP A 49 5.82 -21.70 -5.52
N ASP A 50 4.71 -22.44 -5.49
CA ASP A 50 3.96 -22.70 -4.27
C ASP A 50 4.78 -23.50 -3.25
N ALA A 51 5.59 -24.46 -3.73
CA ALA A 51 6.46 -25.25 -2.89
C ALA A 51 7.58 -24.40 -2.27
N GLU A 52 8.20 -23.53 -3.07
CA GLU A 52 9.23 -22.59 -2.62
C GLU A 52 8.67 -21.57 -1.64
N ALA A 53 7.51 -20.97 -1.92
CA ALA A 53 6.89 -19.97 -1.05
C ALA A 53 6.52 -20.55 0.33
N LEU A 54 5.93 -21.75 0.35
CA LEU A 54 5.58 -22.42 1.61
C LEU A 54 6.83 -22.92 2.36
N CYS A 55 7.89 -23.32 1.64
CA CYS A 55 9.17 -23.68 2.25
C CYS A 55 9.83 -22.45 2.91
N ALA A 56 9.92 -21.33 2.19
CA ALA A 56 10.47 -20.07 2.71
C ALA A 56 9.68 -19.57 3.93
N TRP A 57 8.35 -19.64 3.88
CA TRP A 57 7.51 -19.29 5.03
C TRP A 57 7.77 -20.20 6.25
N LEU A 58 7.92 -21.51 6.05
CA LEU A 58 8.28 -22.44 7.14
C LEU A 58 9.68 -22.17 7.71
N GLN A 59 10.61 -21.62 6.92
CA GLN A 59 11.95 -21.24 7.37
C GLN A 59 12.01 -19.88 8.08
N THR A 60 10.93 -19.09 8.04
CA THR A 60 10.92 -17.73 8.60
C THR A 60 11.04 -17.72 10.13
N ASP A 61 10.50 -18.73 10.81
CA ASP A 61 10.56 -18.86 12.27
C ASP A 61 10.84 -20.32 12.70
N GLU A 62 11.96 -20.52 13.38
CA GLU A 62 12.37 -21.84 13.89
C GLU A 62 11.37 -22.40 14.91
N ALA A 63 10.73 -21.54 15.72
CA ALA A 63 9.73 -21.98 16.70
C ALA A 63 8.47 -22.51 16.00
N GLN A 64 8.02 -21.82 14.96
CA GLN A 64 6.93 -22.27 14.08
C GLN A 64 7.25 -23.62 13.43
N LEU A 65 8.44 -23.78 12.85
CA LEU A 65 8.87 -25.05 12.24
C LEU A 65 8.86 -26.20 13.26
N ARG A 66 9.40 -25.96 14.46
CA ARG A 66 9.40 -26.93 15.57
C ARG A 66 7.98 -27.31 16.00
N LEU A 67 7.06 -26.34 16.06
CA LEU A 67 5.66 -26.56 16.39
C LEU A 67 5.00 -27.50 15.38
N PHE A 68 5.13 -27.20 14.09
CA PHE A 68 4.51 -28.01 13.03
C PHE A 68 5.14 -29.39 12.90
N GLY A 69 6.46 -29.51 13.04
CA GLY A 69 7.14 -30.80 13.08
C GLY A 69 6.68 -31.69 14.25
N ARG A 70 6.51 -31.12 15.44
CA ARG A 70 5.94 -31.83 16.60
C ARG A 70 4.48 -32.20 16.40
N MET A 71 3.70 -31.32 15.76
CA MET A 71 2.29 -31.57 15.46
C MET A 71 2.15 -32.77 14.51
N ALA A 72 2.96 -32.84 13.46
CA ALA A 72 2.97 -33.97 12.53
C ALA A 72 3.29 -35.30 13.21
N LEU A 73 4.23 -35.30 14.16
CA LEU A 73 4.59 -36.48 14.94
C LEU A 73 3.49 -36.93 15.92
N ARG A 74 2.78 -35.98 16.55
CA ARG A 74 1.80 -36.28 17.61
C ARG A 74 0.38 -36.49 17.11
N LEU A 75 -0.05 -35.68 16.14
CA LEU A 75 -1.42 -35.66 15.61
C LEU A 75 -1.51 -36.36 14.24
N GLY A 76 -0.38 -36.70 13.65
CA GLY A 76 -0.31 -37.30 12.32
C GLY A 76 -0.23 -36.28 11.19
N LYS A 77 0.19 -36.78 10.03
CA LYS A 77 0.54 -35.99 8.84
C LYS A 77 -0.66 -35.22 8.28
N GLU A 78 -1.85 -35.82 8.30
CA GLU A 78 -3.05 -35.21 7.72
C GLU A 78 -3.51 -33.98 8.50
N ILE A 79 -3.57 -34.08 9.84
CA ILE A 79 -3.99 -32.97 10.70
C ILE A 79 -2.98 -31.85 10.63
N ALA A 80 -1.68 -32.18 10.75
CA ALA A 80 -0.62 -31.18 10.63
C ALA A 80 -0.66 -30.49 9.26
N GLY A 81 -0.87 -31.23 8.16
CA GLY A 81 -0.99 -30.65 6.83
C GLY A 81 -2.09 -29.61 6.71
N ARG A 82 -3.29 -29.90 7.24
CA ARG A 82 -4.40 -28.93 7.23
C ARG A 82 -4.06 -27.66 8.01
N VAL A 83 -3.45 -27.79 9.19
CA VAL A 83 -3.09 -26.64 10.03
C VAL A 83 -1.98 -25.81 9.38
N ILE A 84 -0.94 -26.47 8.84
CA ILE A 84 0.16 -25.81 8.13
C ILE A 84 -0.37 -25.02 6.94
N ARG A 85 -1.26 -25.63 6.12
CA ARG A 85 -1.86 -24.97 4.95
C ARG A 85 -2.74 -23.79 5.34
N ALA A 86 -3.55 -23.91 6.39
CA ALA A 86 -4.38 -22.81 6.88
C ALA A 86 -3.52 -21.64 7.37
N ALA A 87 -2.54 -21.92 8.23
CA ALA A 87 -1.63 -20.88 8.74
C ALA A 87 -0.80 -20.20 7.64
N ALA A 88 -0.37 -20.96 6.62
CA ALA A 88 0.33 -20.40 5.47
C ALA A 88 -0.58 -19.50 4.62
N ALA A 89 -1.84 -19.88 4.43
CA ALA A 89 -2.83 -19.09 3.71
C ALA A 89 -3.16 -17.79 4.46
N ASP A 90 -3.35 -17.86 5.78
CA ASP A 90 -3.60 -16.69 6.62
C ASP A 90 -2.41 -15.71 6.56
N ALA A 91 -1.18 -16.22 6.73
CA ALA A 91 0.02 -15.39 6.63
C ALA A 91 0.23 -14.78 5.24
N ALA A 92 -0.19 -15.49 4.17
CA ALA A 92 -0.15 -14.94 2.82
C ALA A 92 -1.22 -13.86 2.61
N ALA A 93 -2.40 -14.00 3.19
CA ALA A 93 -3.43 -12.98 3.17
C ALA A 93 -2.99 -11.72 3.92
N GLU A 94 -2.43 -11.86 5.13
CA GLU A 94 -1.89 -10.73 5.91
C GLU A 94 -0.79 -9.98 5.15
N ARG A 95 0.14 -10.69 4.50
CA ARG A 95 1.17 -10.06 3.67
C ARG A 95 0.58 -9.26 2.52
N ARG A 96 -0.43 -9.81 1.81
CA ARG A 96 -1.11 -9.09 0.72
C ARG A 96 -1.83 -7.84 1.24
N GLU A 97 -2.50 -7.93 2.38
CA GLU A 97 -3.16 -6.77 2.99
C GLU A 97 -2.13 -5.69 3.37
N MET A 98 -0.97 -6.07 3.89
CA MET A 98 0.12 -5.14 4.18
C MET A 98 0.70 -4.51 2.90
N GLU A 99 0.95 -5.30 1.86
CA GLU A 99 1.44 -4.81 0.56
C GLU A 99 0.43 -3.86 -0.09
N GLU A 100 -0.86 -4.18 -0.05
CA GLU A 100 -1.93 -3.31 -0.54
C GLU A 100 -2.04 -2.03 0.29
N ALA A 101 -1.90 -2.11 1.61
CA ALA A 101 -1.90 -0.93 2.48
C ALA A 101 -0.69 -0.04 2.25
N GLU A 102 0.50 -0.61 2.02
CA GLU A 102 1.72 0.12 1.68
C GLU A 102 1.60 0.79 0.31
N ALA A 103 1.10 0.07 -0.70
CA ALA A 103 0.84 0.64 -2.02
C ALA A 103 -0.22 1.75 -1.97
N ASP A 104 -1.27 1.60 -1.16
CA ASP A 104 -2.26 2.65 -0.96
C ASP A 104 -1.67 3.86 -0.23
N LEU A 105 -0.80 3.64 0.75
CA LEU A 105 -0.09 4.70 1.45
C LEU A 105 0.81 5.48 0.49
N GLU A 106 1.64 4.79 -0.30
CA GLU A 106 2.52 5.40 -1.30
C GLU A 106 1.72 6.20 -2.35
N ARG A 107 0.60 5.63 -2.80
CA ARG A 107 -0.34 6.33 -3.68
C ARG A 107 -0.90 7.59 -3.04
N ARG A 108 -1.31 7.53 -1.78
CA ARG A 108 -1.81 8.70 -1.05
C ARG A 108 -0.72 9.73 -0.84
N GLU A 109 0.51 9.33 -0.51
CA GLU A 109 1.65 10.23 -0.30
C GLU A 109 2.06 10.98 -1.56
N SER A 110 1.92 10.33 -2.73
CA SER A 110 2.21 10.96 -4.03
C SER A 110 1.07 11.85 -4.56
N GLU A 111 -0.16 11.71 -4.04
CA GLU A 111 -1.33 12.45 -4.48
C GLU A 111 -1.21 13.94 -4.14
N ILE A 112 -1.44 14.84 -5.11
CA ILE A 112 -1.43 16.28 -4.88
C ILE A 112 -2.88 16.77 -4.77
N LYS A 113 -3.21 17.49 -3.70
CA LYS A 113 -4.57 17.97 -3.40
C LYS A 113 -4.64 19.48 -3.30
N LEU A 114 -5.79 20.03 -3.69
CA LEU A 114 -6.13 21.43 -3.46
C LEU A 114 -6.53 21.64 -2.00
N TRP A 115 -5.75 22.44 -1.28
CA TRP A 115 -6.05 22.87 0.08
C TRP A 115 -6.70 24.24 0.09
N LYS A 116 -7.69 24.43 0.96
CA LYS A 116 -8.43 25.68 1.10
C LYS A 116 -8.58 26.06 2.56
N SER A 117 -8.29 27.31 2.87
CA SER A 117 -8.45 27.81 4.24
C SER A 117 -9.91 27.75 4.70
N GLY A 118 -10.12 27.37 5.95
CA GLY A 118 -11.44 27.35 6.57
C GLY A 118 -12.09 28.74 6.67
N PRO A 119 -13.40 28.81 6.97
CA PRO A 119 -14.16 30.06 7.03
C PRO A 119 -13.73 30.99 8.19
N ARG A 120 -13.03 30.45 9.20
CA ARG A 120 -12.52 31.21 10.36
C ARG A 120 -11.09 31.74 10.17
N ALA A 121 -10.46 31.50 9.02
CA ALA A 121 -9.11 31.97 8.77
C ALA A 121 -9.08 33.50 8.62
N THR A 122 -8.10 34.15 9.28
CA THR A 122 -7.92 35.62 9.26
C THR A 122 -7.76 36.17 7.85
N ARG A 123 -7.16 35.39 6.94
CA ARG A 123 -7.09 35.68 5.51
C ARG A 123 -7.50 34.45 4.71
N PRO A 124 -8.39 34.60 3.71
CA PRO A 124 -8.67 33.55 2.75
C PRO A 124 -7.38 33.12 2.05
N SER A 125 -7.10 31.82 2.03
CA SER A 125 -5.94 31.26 1.33
C SER A 125 -6.27 29.95 0.64
N LEU A 126 -5.47 29.65 -0.37
CA LEU A 126 -5.54 28.48 -1.22
C LEU A 126 -4.14 27.92 -1.35
N GLY A 127 -3.99 26.61 -1.48
CA GLY A 127 -2.69 25.99 -1.62
C GLY A 127 -2.76 24.61 -2.24
N LEU A 128 -1.59 24.05 -2.51
CA LEU A 128 -1.44 22.68 -2.97
C LEU A 128 -0.70 21.89 -1.88
N GLN A 129 -1.24 20.71 -1.55
CA GLN A 129 -0.69 19.80 -0.54
C GLN A 129 -0.26 18.50 -1.21
N ARG A 130 0.83 17.92 -0.73
CA ARG A 130 1.27 16.59 -1.14
C ARG A 130 0.82 15.60 -0.06
N GLY A 131 0.13 14.56 -0.50
CA GLY A 131 -0.42 13.49 0.31
C GLY A 131 -1.10 13.92 1.59
N CYS A 132 -0.61 13.38 2.70
CA CYS A 132 -1.16 13.59 4.04
C CYS A 132 -0.55 14.80 4.76
N ASP A 133 0.25 15.62 4.08
CA ASP A 133 0.88 16.78 4.69
C ASP A 133 -0.16 17.79 5.16
N GLN A 134 -0.09 18.16 6.45
CA GLN A 134 -0.97 19.19 7.00
C GLN A 134 -0.66 20.60 6.46
N THR A 135 0.53 20.77 5.87
CA THR A 135 1.00 22.08 5.38
C THR A 135 1.10 22.06 3.85
N PRO A 136 0.47 23.03 3.16
CA PRO A 136 0.63 23.13 1.71
C PRO A 136 2.07 23.48 1.34
N PHE A 137 2.61 22.82 0.32
CA PHE A 137 3.94 23.13 -0.24
C PHE A 137 3.94 24.48 -0.97
N TRP A 138 2.76 24.94 -1.39
CA TRP A 138 2.54 26.25 -1.99
C TRP A 138 1.24 26.85 -1.47
N GLN A 139 1.24 28.14 -1.11
CA GLN A 139 0.08 28.85 -0.59
C GLN A 139 -0.01 30.25 -1.18
N MET A 140 -1.19 30.60 -1.69
CA MET A 140 -1.57 31.96 -2.09
C MET A 140 -2.56 32.54 -1.08
N ARG A 141 -2.39 33.82 -0.73
CA ARG A 141 -3.26 34.56 0.18
C ARG A 141 -4.06 35.58 -0.61
N PHE A 142 -5.30 35.78 -0.21
CA PHE A 142 -6.24 36.69 -0.85
C PHE A 142 -6.76 37.71 0.16
N ASP A 143 -7.16 38.87 -0.34
CA ASP A 143 -7.80 39.90 0.48
C ASP A 143 -9.29 39.59 0.64
N ALA A 144 -9.91 38.97 -0.37
CA ALA A 144 -11.32 38.61 -0.32
C ALA A 144 -11.59 37.13 -0.59
N ARG A 145 -12.60 36.60 0.10
CA ARG A 145 -13.02 35.18 -0.02
C ARG A 145 -13.42 34.80 -1.44
N TRP A 146 -14.06 35.72 -2.17
CA TRP A 146 -14.52 35.47 -3.53
C TRP A 146 -13.36 35.33 -4.53
N GLU A 147 -12.21 35.97 -4.28
CA GLU A 147 -11.01 35.84 -5.11
C GLU A 147 -10.40 34.44 -4.95
N ARG A 148 -10.25 34.00 -3.69
CA ARG A 148 -9.83 32.63 -3.37
C ARG A 148 -10.76 31.61 -4.00
N ASP A 149 -12.07 31.78 -3.85
CA ASP A 149 -13.06 30.84 -4.37
C ASP A 149 -13.01 30.78 -5.91
N ARG A 150 -12.75 31.90 -6.59
CA ARG A 150 -12.53 31.94 -8.04
C ARG A 150 -11.29 31.15 -8.46
N VAL A 151 -10.13 31.40 -7.84
CA VAL A 151 -8.91 30.64 -8.18
C VAL A 151 -9.04 29.16 -7.84
N ALA A 152 -9.75 28.83 -6.76
CA ALA A 152 -10.06 27.45 -6.39
C ALA A 152 -10.90 26.74 -7.47
N ASP A 153 -11.96 27.40 -7.96
CA ASP A 153 -12.80 26.86 -9.03
C ASP A 153 -11.97 26.54 -10.29
N TRP A 154 -11.03 27.40 -10.67
CA TRP A 154 -10.10 27.14 -11.76
C TRP A 154 -9.17 25.96 -11.49
N LEU A 155 -8.49 25.95 -10.34
CA LEU A 155 -7.51 24.92 -9.98
C LEU A 155 -8.13 23.53 -9.87
N MET A 156 -9.40 23.40 -9.47
CA MET A 156 -10.10 22.10 -9.45
C MET A 156 -10.14 21.45 -10.85
N HIS A 157 -10.15 22.24 -11.92
CA HIS A 157 -10.15 21.75 -13.29
C HIS A 157 -8.74 21.56 -13.88
N GLN A 158 -7.69 21.75 -13.08
CA GLN A 158 -6.28 21.59 -13.49
C GLN A 158 -5.59 20.46 -12.71
N ALA A 159 -6.35 19.51 -12.15
CA ALA A 159 -5.84 18.44 -11.29
C ALA A 159 -4.77 17.58 -12.00
N ASP A 160 -4.93 17.36 -13.31
CA ASP A 160 -3.98 16.69 -14.19
C ASP A 160 -2.63 17.40 -14.29
N ARG A 161 -2.59 18.71 -14.02
CA ARG A 161 -1.37 19.55 -14.08
C ARG A 161 -0.69 19.77 -12.74
N TYR A 162 -1.19 19.20 -11.64
CA TYR A 162 -0.62 19.45 -10.32
C TYR A 162 0.84 18.97 -10.19
N ALA A 163 1.21 17.89 -10.89
CA ALA A 163 2.60 17.43 -10.95
C ALA A 163 3.51 18.46 -11.66
N GLU A 164 3.01 19.14 -12.69
CA GLU A 164 3.73 20.25 -13.35
C GLU A 164 3.91 21.42 -12.39
N PHE A 165 2.87 21.74 -11.61
CA PHE A 165 2.93 22.82 -10.61
C PHE A 165 3.94 22.56 -9.51
N VAL A 166 4.06 21.31 -9.04
CA VAL A 166 5.13 20.91 -8.12
C VAL A 166 6.50 21.15 -8.75
N SER A 167 6.69 20.72 -10.00
CA SER A 167 7.98 20.87 -10.69
C SER A 167 8.34 22.34 -10.84
N LEU A 168 7.38 23.16 -11.28
CA LEU A 168 7.53 24.61 -11.41
C LEU A 168 7.81 25.28 -10.07
N GLN A 169 7.16 24.85 -8.99
CA GLN A 169 7.42 25.33 -7.64
C GLN A 169 8.86 25.05 -7.20
N MET A 170 9.34 23.83 -7.43
CA MET A 170 10.68 23.40 -7.01
C MET A 170 11.77 24.08 -7.84
N THR A 171 11.54 24.27 -9.15
CA THR A 171 12.53 24.84 -10.06
C THR A 171 12.53 26.37 -10.06
N ASN A 172 11.36 27.01 -9.98
CA ASN A 172 11.21 28.45 -10.19
C ASN A 172 10.63 29.20 -8.98
N GLY A 173 10.15 28.49 -7.96
CA GLY A 173 9.67 29.07 -6.70
C GLY A 173 8.22 29.55 -6.71
N SER A 174 7.73 29.88 -5.50
CA SER A 174 6.33 30.24 -5.22
C SER A 174 5.75 31.34 -6.08
N LEU A 175 6.52 32.40 -6.32
CA LEU A 175 6.04 33.56 -7.07
C LEU A 175 5.83 33.22 -8.54
N GLN A 176 6.68 32.37 -9.12
CA GLN A 176 6.53 31.98 -10.51
C GLN A 176 5.33 31.06 -10.71
N LEU A 177 5.11 30.11 -9.79
CA LEU A 177 3.90 29.28 -9.82
C LEU A 177 2.63 30.12 -9.69
N GLU A 178 2.61 31.10 -8.77
CA GLU A 178 1.50 32.03 -8.63
C GLU A 178 1.22 32.80 -9.93
N ARG A 179 2.26 33.32 -10.60
CA ARG A 179 2.11 34.01 -11.89
C ARG A 179 1.55 33.09 -12.97
N GLU A 180 2.02 31.85 -13.04
CA GLU A 180 1.56 30.86 -14.01
C GLU A 180 0.07 30.53 -13.81
N ILE A 181 -0.34 30.29 -12.57
CA ILE A 181 -1.75 30.04 -12.20
C ILE A 181 -2.64 31.21 -12.63
N LEU A 182 -2.25 32.45 -12.28
CA LEU A 182 -3.02 33.64 -12.62
C LEU A 182 -3.05 33.90 -14.13
N ALA A 183 -1.95 33.63 -14.85
CA ALA A 183 -1.87 33.76 -16.29
C ALA A 183 -2.77 32.72 -16.99
N GLY A 184 -2.71 31.46 -16.58
CA GLY A 184 -3.56 30.38 -17.08
C GLY A 184 -5.04 30.71 -16.92
N MET A 185 -5.46 31.09 -15.71
CA MET A 185 -6.84 31.51 -15.43
C MET A 185 -7.30 32.64 -16.37
N ARG A 186 -6.48 33.68 -16.57
CA ARG A 186 -6.81 34.80 -17.46
C ARG A 186 -6.91 34.37 -18.93
N ASN A 187 -6.01 33.51 -19.39
CA ASN A 187 -5.99 33.02 -20.77
C ASN A 187 -7.25 32.24 -21.11
N ASP A 188 -7.65 31.34 -20.20
CA ASP A 188 -8.84 30.53 -20.40
C ASP A 188 -10.13 31.35 -20.25
N GLU A 189 -10.18 32.34 -19.35
CA GLU A 189 -11.29 33.30 -19.28
C GLU A 189 -11.43 34.09 -20.58
N ALA A 190 -10.31 34.54 -21.16
CA ALA A 190 -10.29 35.20 -22.46
C ALA A 190 -10.76 34.25 -23.57
N ALA A 191 -10.41 32.96 -23.50
CA ALA A 191 -10.90 31.95 -24.44
C ALA A 191 -12.41 31.71 -24.30
N ALA A 192 -12.93 31.57 -23.08
CA ALA A 192 -14.35 31.40 -22.80
C ALA A 192 -15.18 32.62 -23.26
N LYS A 193 -14.66 33.84 -23.04
CA LYS A 193 -15.27 35.08 -23.53
C LYS A 193 -15.33 35.12 -25.05
N ARG A 194 -14.25 34.73 -25.74
CA ARG A 194 -14.22 34.63 -27.22
C ARG A 194 -15.24 33.63 -27.76
N ARG A 195 -15.54 32.57 -27.01
CA ARG A 195 -16.56 31.57 -27.36
C ARG A 195 -17.99 32.00 -27.02
N GLY A 196 -18.20 33.16 -26.40
CA GLY A 196 -19.52 33.65 -26.00
C GLY A 196 -20.14 32.89 -24.81
N ILE A 197 -19.34 32.12 -24.06
CA ILE A 197 -19.82 31.23 -22.97
C ILE A 197 -19.79 31.96 -21.61
N ALA A 198 -19.17 33.13 -21.51
CA ALA A 198 -18.97 33.84 -20.24
C ALA A 198 -20.12 34.81 -19.90
N THR A 199 -20.76 34.61 -18.74
CA THR A 199 -21.68 35.59 -18.13
C THR A 199 -20.92 36.70 -17.38
N GLY A 200 -21.29 37.96 -17.57
CA GLY A 200 -20.65 39.10 -16.88
C GLY A 200 -20.91 39.15 -15.36
N GLY A 201 -19.94 39.66 -14.57
CA GLY A 201 -20.07 39.86 -13.13
C GLY A 201 -18.74 39.91 -12.37
N ARG A 202 -18.78 40.07 -11.04
CA ARG A 202 -17.59 40.03 -10.14
C ARG A 202 -17.04 38.62 -9.92
N ARG A 203 -17.84 37.58 -10.18
CA ARG A 203 -17.45 36.17 -10.11
C ARG A 203 -17.78 35.42 -11.43
N PRO A 204 -17.17 35.78 -12.57
CA PRO A 204 -17.33 34.97 -13.77
C PRO A 204 -16.29 33.84 -13.75
N LEU A 205 -16.61 32.74 -13.04
CA LEU A 205 -16.06 31.39 -13.22
C LEU A 205 -17.17 30.37 -12.85
N ARG A 206 -18.20 30.33 -13.69
CA ARG A 206 -19.13 29.20 -13.84
C ARG A 206 -19.24 28.98 -15.35
N PHE A 207 -19.35 27.73 -15.80
CA PHE A 207 -19.32 27.24 -17.20
C PHE A 207 -17.99 26.72 -17.74
N TRP A 208 -17.24 25.94 -16.96
CA TRP A 208 -16.18 25.12 -17.54
C TRP A 208 -16.64 23.67 -17.61
N ARG A 209 -17.07 23.33 -18.83
CA ARG A 209 -17.71 22.09 -19.28
C ARG A 209 -19.09 21.85 -18.65
N GLY A 210 -20.08 22.60 -19.14
CA GLY A 210 -21.42 22.03 -19.26
C GLY A 210 -21.35 20.97 -20.35
N GLU A 211 -21.07 19.74 -19.94
CA GLU A 211 -21.86 18.61 -20.41
C GLU A 211 -23.15 18.57 -19.60
#